data_AF-A0A227J3A0-F1
#
_entry.id   AF-A0A227J3A0-F1
#
_cell.length_a   1.000
_cell.length_b   1.000
_cell.length_c   1.000
_cell.angle_alpha   90.00
_cell.angle_beta   90.00
_cell.angle_gamma   90.00
#
_symmetry.space_group_name_H-M   'P 1'
#
loop_
_entity.id
_entity.type
_entity.pdbx_description
1 polymer ?
#
loop_
_entity_poly.entity_id
_entity_poly.type
_entity_poly.pdbx_seq_one_letter_code
_entity_poly.pdbx_strand_id
1 'polypeptide(L)'
;MKKGKVTKEFILQRAFEIASEDGLESLTIGELAKQCGMSKSGLFAHFNSKLNLQLSVLEYANQVFAERVIEPARGLGDGNIERKIRGLLDS
;
A
#
# COMPACT_ATOMS: atom_id res chain seq x y z
N MET A 1 21.82 4.11 -18.97
CA MET A 1 21.02 4.51 -17.78
C MET A 1 21.09 3.39 -16.76
N LYS A 2 21.72 3.59 -15.59
CA LYS A 2 21.68 2.58 -14.52
C LYS A 2 20.24 2.52 -14.01
N LYS A 3 19.52 1.43 -14.28
CA LYS A 3 18.21 1.17 -13.68
C LYS A 3 18.41 1.17 -12.16
N GLY A 4 17.90 2.19 -11.47
CA GLY A 4 17.78 2.15 -10.02
C GLY A 4 17.05 0.85 -9.65
N LYS A 5 17.58 0.09 -8.70
CA LYS A 5 16.99 -1.18 -8.30
C LYS A 5 15.60 -0.88 -7.75
N VAL A 6 14.55 -1.30 -8.44
CA VAL A 6 13.17 -1.19 -7.95
C VAL A 6 13.11 -1.90 -6.59
N THR A 7 12.73 -1.17 -5.54
CA THR A 7 12.67 -1.69 -4.18
C THR A 7 11.34 -2.40 -3.95
N LYS A 8 11.31 -3.36 -3.01
CA LYS A 8 10.06 -4.04 -2.62
C LYS A 8 9.01 -3.04 -2.15
N GLU A 9 9.44 -2.00 -1.45
CA GLU A 9 8.59 -0.92 -0.94
C GLU A 9 7.93 -0.10 -2.06
N PHE A 10 8.68 0.27 -3.11
CA PHE A 10 8.10 0.93 -4.28
C PHE A 10 7.02 0.07 -4.95
N ILE A 11 7.26 -1.24 -5.05
CA ILE A 11 6.29 -2.17 -5.63
C ILE A 11 5.01 -2.23 -4.78
N LEU A 12 5.16 -2.29 -3.45
CA LEU A 12 4.02 -2.31 -2.52
C LEU A 12 3.21 -1.02 -2.57
N GLN A 13 3.89 0.13 -2.62
CA GLN A 13 3.21 1.42 -2.77
C GLN A 13 2.37 1.46 -4.06
N ARG A 14 2.92 1.06 -5.21
CA ARG A 14 2.17 1.02 -6.46
C ARG A 14 1.01 0.03 -6.44
N ALA A 15 1.22 -1.14 -5.85
CA ALA A 15 0.16 -2.12 -5.70
C ALA A 15 -0.96 -1.62 -4.77
N PHE A 16 -0.62 -0.89 -3.71
CA PHE A 16 -1.58 -0.27 -2.81
C PHE A 16 -2.41 0.82 -3.51
N GLU A 17 -1.78 1.65 -4.34
CA GLU A 17 -2.48 2.67 -5.15
C GLU A 17 -3.51 2.02 -6.08
N ILE A 18 -3.10 1.02 -6.87
CA ILE A 18 -4.00 0.26 -7.77
C ILE A 18 -5.12 -0.40 -6.98
N ALA A 19 -4.80 -1.08 -5.87
CA ALA A 19 -5.82 -1.76 -5.07
C ALA A 19 -6.81 -0.79 -4.42
N SER A 20 -6.41 0.45 -4.15
CA SER A 20 -7.27 1.49 -3.58
C SER A 20 -8.27 2.03 -4.61
N GLU A 21 -7.87 2.09 -5.89
CA GLU A 21 -8.70 2.59 -6.98
C GLU A 21 -9.57 1.48 -7.60
N ASP A 22 -8.97 0.33 -7.91
CA ASP A 22 -9.58 -0.75 -8.70
C ASP A 22 -9.99 -1.97 -7.84
N GLY A 23 -9.69 -1.94 -6.54
CA GLY A 23 -9.92 -3.05 -5.61
C GLY A 23 -8.81 -4.10 -5.58
N LEU A 24 -8.67 -4.82 -4.47
CA LEU A 24 -7.55 -5.75 -4.24
C LEU A 24 -7.48 -6.92 -5.24
N GLU A 25 -8.62 -7.36 -5.78
CA GLU A 25 -8.68 -8.47 -6.73
C GLU A 25 -8.16 -8.12 -8.13
N SER A 26 -8.10 -6.82 -8.46
CA SER A 26 -7.52 -6.31 -9.71
C SER A 26 -6.01 -6.60 -9.79
N LEU A 27 -5.35 -6.80 -8.65
CA LEU A 27 -3.92 -7.02 -8.59
C LEU A 27 -3.51 -8.32 -9.28
N THR A 28 -2.63 -8.17 -10.27
CA THR A 28 -1.96 -9.30 -10.91
C THR A 28 -0.46 -9.03 -10.99
N ILE A 29 0.32 -10.12 -10.93
CA ILE A 29 1.78 -10.06 -11.12
C ILE A 29 2.15 -9.45 -12.48
N GLY A 30 1.33 -9.70 -13.52
CA GLY A 30 1.59 -9.20 -14.86
C GLY A 30 1.40 -7.69 -14.97
N GLU A 31 0.27 -7.18 -14.47
CA GLU A 31 -0.06 -5.76 -14.59
C GLU A 31 0.83 -4.91 -13.69
N LEU A 32 1.04 -5.33 -12.45
CA LEU A 32 1.94 -4.63 -11.54
C LEU A 32 3.40 -4.61 -12.04
N ALA A 33 3.85 -5.68 -12.72
CA ALA A 33 5.18 -5.69 -13.33
C ALA A 33 5.31 -4.61 -14.42
N LYS A 34 4.30 -4.45 -15.28
CA LYS A 34 4.29 -3.39 -16.30
C LYS A 34 4.35 -2.01 -15.66
N GLN A 35 3.50 -1.75 -14.67
CA GLN A 35 3.46 -0.45 -13.99
C GLN A 35 4.76 -0.12 -13.25
N CYS A 36 5.43 -1.13 -12.69
CA CYS A 36 6.72 -0.97 -12.03
C CYS A 36 7.93 -1.00 -12.99
N GLY A 37 7.73 -1.13 -14.31
CA GLY A 37 8.82 -1.24 -15.29
C GLY A 37 9.69 -2.50 -15.13
N MET A 38 9.12 -3.57 -14.56
CA MET A 38 9.76 -4.85 -14.27
C MET A 38 9.31 -5.94 -15.26
N SER A 39 10.10 -7.00 -15.39
CA SER A 39 9.60 -8.22 -16.02
C SER A 39 8.62 -8.93 -15.08
N LYS A 40 7.69 -9.70 -15.64
CA LYS A 40 6.76 -10.54 -14.86
C LYS A 40 7.52 -11.49 -13.92
N SER A 41 8.62 -12.10 -14.38
CA SER A 41 9.48 -12.97 -13.56
C SER A 41 10.22 -12.21 -12.46
N GLY A 42 10.66 -10.98 -12.73
CA GLY A 42 11.31 -10.13 -11.74
C GLY A 42 10.37 -9.75 -10.60
N LEU A 43 9.13 -9.35 -10.93
CA LEU A 43 8.11 -9.07 -9.92
C LEU A 43 7.70 -10.35 -9.18
N PHE A 44 7.54 -11.46 -9.90
CA PHE A 44 7.21 -12.76 -9.31
C PHE A 44 8.24 -13.18 -8.25
N ALA A 45 9.53 -12.95 -8.47
CA ALA A 45 10.57 -13.28 -7.49
C ALA A 45 10.43 -12.57 -6.13
N HIS A 46 9.69 -11.46 -6.05
CA HIS A 46 9.43 -10.76 -4.78
C HIS A 46 8.26 -11.36 -3.98
N PHE A 47 7.26 -11.95 -4.65
CA PHE A 47 6.00 -12.35 -4.01
C PHE A 47 5.68 -13.84 -4.16
N ASN A 48 6.18 -14.52 -5.19
CA ASN A 48 5.96 -15.94 -5.50
C ASN A 48 4.51 -16.34 -5.85
N SER A 49 3.50 -15.51 -5.57
CA SER A 49 2.10 -15.78 -5.96
C SER A 49 1.26 -14.49 -5.96
N LYS A 50 0.07 -14.53 -6.60
CA LYS A 50 -0.92 -13.44 -6.50
C LYS A 50 -1.37 -13.25 -5.04
N LEU A 51 -1.65 -14.34 -4.34
CA LEU A 51 -2.10 -14.29 -2.94
C LEU A 51 -1.07 -13.61 -2.04
N ASN A 52 0.22 -13.96 -2.17
CA ASN A 52 1.27 -13.35 -1.37
C ASN A 52 1.47 -11.86 -1.69
N LEU A 53 1.28 -11.47 -2.95
CA LEU A 53 1.24 -10.05 -3.32
C LEU A 53 0.09 -9.35 -2.58
N GLN A 54 -1.12 -9.89 -2.66
CA GLN A 54 -2.30 -9.31 -2.00
C GLN A 54 -2.13 -9.24 -0.48
N LEU A 55 -1.60 -10.28 0.16
CA LEU A 55 -1.29 -10.27 1.60
C LEU A 55 -0.26 -9.21 1.96
N SER A 56 0.82 -9.08 1.18
CA SER A 56 1.83 -8.04 1.41
C SER A 56 1.26 -6.63 1.24
N VAL A 57 0.31 -6.44 0.31
CA VAL A 57 -0.39 -5.17 0.11
C VAL A 57 -1.34 -4.87 1.26
N LEU A 58 -2.02 -5.88 1.82
CA LEU A 58 -2.85 -5.71 3.02
C LEU A 58 -2.01 -5.34 4.24
N GLU A 59 -0.83 -5.95 4.42
CA GLU A 59 0.11 -5.57 5.47
C GLU A 59 0.58 -4.12 5.31
N TYR A 60 0.94 -3.72 4.09
CA TYR A 60 1.30 -2.34 3.79
C TYR A 60 0.13 -1.37 4.03
N ALA A 61 -1.08 -1.71 3.60
CA ALA A 61 -2.28 -0.91 3.85
C ALA A 61 -2.55 -0.73 5.35
N ASN A 62 -2.35 -1.78 6.15
CA ASN A 62 -2.47 -1.70 7.61
C ASN A 62 -1.44 -0.73 8.21
N GLN A 63 -0.20 -0.74 7.74
CA GLN A 63 0.83 0.20 8.18
C GLN A 63 0.44 1.64 7.84
N VAL A 64 0.06 1.89 6.57
CA VAL A 64 -0.40 3.20 6.10
C VAL A 64 -1.60 3.70 6.91
N PHE A 65 -2.57 2.83 7.20
CA PHE A 65 -3.75 3.19 7.99
C PHE A 65 -3.38 3.49 9.45
N ALA A 66 -2.49 2.69 10.05
CA ALA A 66 -2.01 2.94 11.40
C ALA A 66 -1.34 4.31 11.49
N GLU A 67 -0.43 4.62 10.57
CA GLU A 67 0.31 5.88 10.52
C GLU A 67 -0.59 7.10 10.26
N ARG A 68 -1.55 6.99 9.34
CA ARG A 68 -2.38 8.13 8.92
C ARG A 68 -3.63 8.34 9.77
N VAL A 69 -4.13 7.30 10.43
CA VAL A 69 -5.41 7.35 11.15
C VAL A 69 -5.23 7.03 12.62
N ILE A 70 -4.63 5.89 12.94
CA ILE A 70 -4.60 5.39 14.33
C ILE A 70 -3.69 6.24 15.22
N GLU A 71 -2.43 6.47 14.81
CA GLU A 71 -1.48 7.22 15.64
C GLU A 71 -1.90 8.69 15.82
N PRO A 72 -2.34 9.43 14.77
CA PRO A 72 -2.86 10.78 14.96
C PRO A 72 -4.10 10.82 15.86
N ALA A 73 -5.04 9.87 15.70
CA ALA A 73 -6.24 9.80 16.54
C ALA A 73 -5.94 9.55 18.02
N ARG A 74 -4.88 8.79 18.33
CA ARG A 74 -4.40 8.58 19.71
C ARG A 74 -3.80 9.85 20.31
N GLY A 75 -3.08 10.63 19.51
CA GLY A 75 -2.49 11.91 19.93
C GLY A 75 -3.53 12.98 20.30
N LEU A 76 -4.76 12.89 19.77
CA LEU A 76 -5.84 13.85 20.04
C LEU A 76 -6.53 13.67 21.41
N GLY A 77 -6.11 12.70 22.23
CA GLY A 77 -6.68 12.43 23.56
C GLY A 77 -7.98 11.63 23.55
N ASP A 78 -8.78 11.67 24.61
CA ASP A 78 -10.05 10.93 24.78
C ASP A 78 -11.31 11.81 24.62
N GLY A 79 -11.17 13.01 24.04
CA GLY A 79 -12.29 13.90 23.72
C GLY A 79 -13.31 13.29 22.73
N ASN A 80 -14.41 14.03 22.50
CA ASN A 80 -15.52 13.62 21.62
C ASN A 80 -15.04 13.07 20.26
N ILE A 81 -15.60 11.93 19.84
CA ILE A 81 -15.37 11.27 18.54
C ILE A 81 -15.45 12.25 17.37
N GLU A 82 -16.42 13.18 17.38
CA GLU A 82 -16.56 14.17 16.31
C GLU A 82 -15.29 15.03 16.16
N ARG A 83 -14.72 15.47 17.28
CA ARG A 83 -13.49 16.27 17.29
C ARG A 83 -12.30 15.47 16.76
N LYS A 84 -12.24 14.15 17.04
CA LYS A 84 -11.20 13.27 16.50
C LYS A 84 -11.32 13.13 14.98
N ILE A 85 -12.53 12.87 14.49
CA ILE A 85 -12.77 12.74 13.04
C ILE A 85 -12.44 14.04 12.32
N ARG A 86 -12.89 15.20 12.83
CA ARG A 86 -12.54 16.51 12.24
C ARG A 86 -11.02 16.74 12.24
N GLY A 87 -10.35 16.47 13.35
CA GLY A 87 -8.90 16.61 13.44
C GLY A 87 -8.10 15.73 12.47
N LEU A 88 -8.65 14.58 12.06
CA LEU A 88 -8.05 13.70 11.04
C LEU A 88 -8.30 14.18 9.60
N LEU A 89 -9.34 14.96 9.37
CA LEU A 89 -9.69 15.48 8.04
C LEU A 89 -9.02 16.83 7.74
N ASP A 90 -8.69 17.59 8.78
CA ASP A 90 -8.06 18.92 8.68
C ASP A 90 -6.52 18.87 8.61
N SER A 91 -5.92 17.68 8.68
CA SER A 91 -4.47 17.42 8.74
C SER A 91 -3.85 17.02 7.40
#